data_AF-A0A6S6U806-F1
#
_entry.id   AF-A0A6S6U806-F1
#
_cell.length_a   1.000
_cell.length_b   1.000
_cell.length_c   1.000
_cell.angle_alpha   90.00
_cell.angle_beta   90.00
_cell.angle_gamma   90.00
#
_symmetry.space_group_name_H-M   'P 1'
#
loop_
_entity.id
_entity.type
_entity.pdbx_description
1 polymer ?
#
loop_
_entity_poly.entity_id
_entity_poly.type
_entity_poly.pdbx_seq_one_letter_code
_entity_poly.pdbx_strand_id
1 'polypeptide(L)'
;MSVSIKISDYFTIKNITRGLFIALLSAASLYLDWFGFVNYFVNTILGLLTFYYLLQADKKIWFWFGFFMAMLWFWWLTISFKNYGFAWAIPIGLLFSSLTFAFLFSILASISEYLSKKVFQPYSELLFLSFKALALVLLSNIHPFGFDWYKPELVFTNSYIGIEKWQFALVLSSMILAIYKKQLLYLLLLLTTYPYQTHFQSQTQLSTNIVLSNFQINVLDKWKPELQQKHINMVFETIDDAINKRKSLVILPESIFALYLNKQPILMEALLERSKQINIVLGALYLDETIPRNSTYIFKNGTYSIANKVVLVPFGEANPLPSFMGQWVNQIFFDGAPDYVADEKPIDYQVAGKTFRNAICYEACSEKLYKGSPKNMIVISNNGWVSPSIEPTQQKILLQYYSKKYGTTIYHAVNMSDSYIIQNGAYISVH
;
A
#
# COMPACT_ATOMS: atom_id res chain seq x y z
N MET A 1 3.75 -12.18 -42.49
CA MET A 1 3.87 -13.40 -41.65
C MET A 1 2.80 -13.34 -40.59
N SER A 2 1.88 -14.31 -40.55
CA SER A 2 0.93 -14.43 -39.44
C SER A 2 1.69 -14.84 -38.18
N VAL A 3 1.60 -14.05 -37.12
CA VAL A 3 2.14 -14.42 -35.81
C VAL A 3 1.12 -15.36 -35.18
N SER A 4 1.25 -16.67 -35.40
CA SER A 4 0.42 -17.66 -34.71
C SER A 4 0.96 -17.84 -33.27
N ILE A 5 0.24 -17.31 -32.28
CA ILE A 5 0.54 -17.58 -30.86
C ILE A 5 -0.08 -18.93 -30.51
N LYS A 6 0.75 -19.96 -30.28
CA LYS A 6 0.27 -21.25 -29.81
C LYS A 6 0.04 -21.20 -28.30
N ILE A 7 -1.21 -21.00 -27.90
CA ILE A 7 -1.60 -20.84 -26.49
C ILE A 7 -1.13 -22.03 -25.64
N SER A 8 -1.23 -23.26 -26.15
CA SER A 8 -0.83 -24.47 -25.42
C SER A 8 0.61 -24.46 -24.92
N ASP A 9 1.50 -23.71 -25.57
CA ASP A 9 2.90 -23.64 -25.15
C ASP A 9 3.11 -22.87 -23.84
N TYR A 10 2.15 -22.02 -23.45
CA TYR A 10 2.20 -21.32 -22.16
C TYR A 10 1.90 -22.29 -21.02
N PHE A 11 1.05 -23.30 -21.25
CA PHE A 11 0.49 -24.18 -20.23
C PHE A 11 1.30 -25.49 -20.06
N THR A 12 2.62 -25.38 -20.04
CA THR A 12 3.49 -26.53 -19.70
C THR A 12 3.75 -26.55 -18.20
N ILE A 13 3.89 -27.74 -17.61
CA ILE A 13 4.25 -27.92 -16.20
C ILE A 13 5.49 -27.09 -15.85
N LYS A 14 6.51 -27.10 -16.72
CA LYS A 14 7.75 -26.34 -16.55
C LYS A 14 7.52 -24.83 -16.44
N ASN A 15 6.66 -24.24 -17.28
CA ASN A 15 6.42 -22.79 -17.28
C ASN A 15 5.63 -22.36 -16.04
N ILE A 16 4.60 -23.13 -15.70
CA ILE A 16 3.73 -22.89 -14.55
C ILE A 16 4.54 -22.98 -13.26
N THR A 17 5.29 -24.07 -13.05
CA THR A 17 6.05 -24.28 -11.81
C THR A 17 7.19 -23.30 -11.64
N ARG A 18 7.91 -22.92 -12.71
CA ARG A 18 8.93 -21.87 -12.66
C ARG A 18 8.33 -20.50 -12.35
N GLY A 19 7.21 -20.15 -12.98
CA GLY A 19 6.51 -18.89 -12.69
C GLY A 19 6.07 -18.82 -11.23
N LEU A 20 5.46 -19.90 -10.72
CA LEU A 20 5.06 -20.02 -9.32
C LEU A 20 6.26 -19.92 -8.37
N PHE A 21 7.35 -20.63 -8.64
CA PHE A 21 8.54 -20.60 -7.80
C PHE A 21 9.11 -19.18 -7.67
N ILE A 22 9.22 -18.44 -8.78
CA ILE A 22 9.72 -17.06 -8.76
C ILE A 22 8.74 -16.14 -8.01
N ALA A 23 7.42 -16.36 -8.15
CA ALA A 23 6.40 -15.60 -7.42
C ALA A 23 6.41 -15.88 -5.91
N LEU A 24 6.71 -17.12 -5.50
CA LEU A 24 6.91 -17.47 -4.09
C LEU A 24 8.14 -16.75 -3.53
N LEU A 25 9.25 -16.71 -4.28
CA LEU A 25 10.43 -15.95 -3.86
C LEU A 25 10.13 -14.45 -3.71
N SER A 26 9.34 -13.87 -4.62
CA SER A 26 9.01 -12.45 -4.58
C SER A 26 8.12 -12.12 -3.39
N ALA A 27 7.15 -12.98 -3.07
CA ALA A 27 6.21 -12.78 -1.97
C ALA A 27 6.75 -13.23 -0.60
N ALA A 28 7.80 -14.05 -0.55
CA ALA A 28 8.22 -14.71 0.69
C ALA A 28 8.52 -13.73 1.83
N SER A 29 9.19 -12.60 1.57
CA SER A 29 9.47 -11.61 2.62
C SER A 29 8.21 -10.97 3.21
N LEU A 30 7.19 -10.74 2.37
CA LEU A 30 5.88 -10.24 2.79
C LEU A 30 5.18 -11.24 3.72
N TYR A 31 5.18 -12.53 3.38
CA TYR A 31 4.53 -13.56 4.22
C TYR A 31 5.32 -13.83 5.50
N LEU A 32 6.65 -13.83 5.45
CA LEU A 32 7.48 -13.94 6.65
C LEU A 32 7.18 -12.80 7.62
N ASP A 33 7.08 -11.57 7.12
CA ASP A 33 6.70 -10.41 7.94
C ASP A 33 5.27 -10.56 8.50
N TRP A 34 4.32 -11.06 7.70
CA TRP A 34 2.96 -11.34 8.18
C TRP A 34 2.91 -12.39 9.30
N PHE A 35 3.83 -13.36 9.29
CA PHE A 35 4.03 -14.32 10.36
C PHE A 35 4.87 -13.78 11.54
N GLY A 36 5.24 -12.50 11.53
CA GLY A 36 6.02 -11.86 12.58
C GLY A 36 7.53 -12.07 12.49
N PHE A 37 8.05 -12.56 11.36
CA PHE A 37 9.47 -12.80 11.14
C PHE A 37 10.06 -11.84 10.12
N VAL A 38 10.84 -10.85 10.57
CA VAL A 38 11.58 -9.93 9.71
C VAL A 38 13.08 -10.18 9.84
N ASN A 39 13.70 -10.64 8.76
CA ASN A 39 15.15 -10.84 8.70
C ASN A 39 15.74 -10.22 7.43
N TYR A 40 16.61 -9.23 7.61
CA TYR A 40 17.16 -8.43 6.51
C TYR A 40 18.02 -9.26 5.57
N PHE A 41 18.77 -10.23 6.10
CA PHE A 41 19.58 -11.13 5.30
C PHE A 41 18.71 -12.04 4.43
N VAL A 42 17.74 -12.73 5.02
CA VAL A 42 16.80 -13.61 4.31
C VAL A 42 16.06 -12.83 3.23
N ASN A 43 15.52 -11.65 3.56
CA ASN A 43 14.83 -10.78 2.61
C ASN A 43 15.73 -10.35 1.45
N THR A 44 17.01 -10.04 1.73
CA THR A 44 18.00 -9.72 0.69
C THR A 44 18.17 -10.88 -0.28
N ILE A 45 18.37 -12.11 0.23
CA ILE A 45 18.55 -13.29 -0.60
C ILE A 45 17.28 -13.61 -1.42
N LEU A 46 16.10 -13.54 -0.83
CA LEU A 46 14.83 -13.78 -1.52
C LEU A 46 14.60 -12.79 -2.67
N GLY A 47 14.84 -11.49 -2.43
CA GLY A 47 14.74 -10.46 -3.47
C GLY A 47 15.77 -10.66 -4.58
N LEU A 48 17.02 -10.99 -4.24
CA LEU A 48 18.06 -11.27 -5.23
C LEU A 48 17.71 -12.49 -6.10
N LEU A 49 17.27 -13.59 -5.49
CA LEU A 49 16.88 -14.81 -6.21
C LEU A 49 15.68 -14.56 -7.12
N THR A 50 14.70 -13.76 -6.69
CA THR A 50 13.54 -13.36 -7.51
C THR A 50 14.00 -12.79 -8.84
N PHE A 51 14.85 -11.77 -8.83
CA PHE A 51 15.28 -11.10 -10.06
C PHE A 51 16.28 -11.94 -10.86
N TYR A 52 17.16 -12.68 -10.20
CA TYR A 52 18.09 -13.59 -10.89
C TYR A 52 17.36 -14.62 -11.75
N TYR A 53 16.32 -15.27 -11.22
CA TYR A 53 15.53 -16.24 -11.98
C TYR A 53 14.59 -15.57 -12.98
N LEU A 54 13.99 -14.42 -12.63
CA LEU A 54 13.08 -13.71 -13.54
C LEU A 54 13.80 -13.16 -14.79
N LEU A 55 15.04 -12.65 -14.66
CA LEU A 55 15.81 -12.17 -15.81
C LEU A 55 16.09 -13.29 -16.82
N GLN A 56 16.39 -14.50 -16.35
CA GLN A 56 16.64 -15.68 -17.19
C GLN A 56 15.36 -16.32 -17.77
N ALA A 57 14.20 -16.02 -17.20
CA ALA A 57 12.92 -16.61 -17.60
C ALA A 57 12.43 -16.06 -18.95
N ASP A 58 11.74 -16.88 -19.75
CA ASP A 58 11.12 -16.41 -21.00
C ASP A 58 9.76 -15.71 -20.74
N LYS A 59 9.14 -15.17 -21.79
CA LYS A 59 7.85 -14.47 -21.68
C LYS A 59 6.70 -15.36 -21.16
N LYS A 60 6.76 -16.68 -21.37
CA LYS A 60 5.74 -17.63 -20.92
C LYS A 60 5.83 -17.81 -19.40
N ILE A 61 7.06 -17.88 -18.87
CA ILE A 61 7.29 -17.88 -17.43
C ILE A 61 6.94 -16.52 -16.82
N TRP A 62 7.24 -15.40 -17.49
CA TRP A 62 6.82 -14.05 -17.02
C TRP A 62 5.30 -13.93 -16.89
N PHE A 63 4.52 -14.51 -17.82
CA PHE A 63 3.07 -14.59 -17.70
C PHE A 63 2.64 -15.28 -16.40
N TRP A 64 3.16 -16.48 -16.14
CA TRP A 64 2.82 -17.23 -14.91
C TRP A 64 3.37 -16.59 -13.64
N PHE A 65 4.55 -15.96 -13.70
CA PHE A 65 5.06 -15.14 -12.61
C PHE A 65 4.07 -14.01 -12.28
N GLY A 66 3.63 -13.24 -13.28
CA GLY A 66 2.65 -12.17 -13.07
C GLY A 66 1.34 -12.69 -12.49
N PHE A 67 0.85 -13.83 -12.99
CA PHE A 67 -0.35 -14.50 -12.48
C PHE A 67 -0.24 -14.86 -11.00
N PHE A 68 0.78 -15.63 -10.62
CA PHE A 68 0.94 -16.09 -9.23
C PHE A 68 1.40 -14.98 -8.30
N MET A 69 2.19 -14.01 -8.80
CA MET A 69 2.59 -12.85 -8.01
C MET A 69 1.35 -12.08 -7.57
N ALA A 70 0.44 -11.75 -8.50
CA ALA A 70 -0.77 -11.02 -8.14
C ALA A 70 -1.68 -11.82 -7.19
N MET A 71 -1.79 -13.13 -7.37
CA MET A 71 -2.50 -13.99 -6.43
C MET A 71 -1.88 -13.95 -5.03
N LEU A 72 -0.56 -14.05 -4.91
CA LEU A 72 0.14 -14.07 -3.62
C LEU A 72 0.18 -12.68 -2.96
N TRP A 73 0.33 -11.62 -3.73
CA TRP A 73 0.45 -10.25 -3.22
C TRP A 73 -0.91 -9.59 -2.98
N PHE A 74 -1.95 -9.94 -3.75
CA PHE A 74 -3.19 -9.14 -3.81
C PHE A 74 -4.48 -9.94 -3.61
N TRP A 75 -4.42 -11.20 -3.15
CA TRP A 75 -5.64 -11.97 -2.86
C TRP A 75 -6.58 -11.24 -1.89
N TRP A 76 -6.01 -10.47 -0.96
CA TRP A 76 -6.73 -9.71 0.05
C TRP A 76 -7.72 -8.69 -0.53
N LEU A 77 -7.50 -8.20 -1.77
CA LEU A 77 -8.42 -7.26 -2.44
C LEU A 77 -9.86 -7.79 -2.45
N THR A 78 -9.99 -9.11 -2.64
CA THR A 78 -11.29 -9.77 -2.80
C THR A 78 -11.98 -10.06 -1.47
N ILE A 79 -11.29 -9.97 -0.33
CA ILE A 79 -11.89 -10.24 0.98
C ILE A 79 -13.00 -9.24 1.31
N SER A 80 -12.87 -8.02 0.81
CA SER A 80 -13.89 -6.98 0.93
C SER A 80 -15.25 -7.40 0.37
N PHE A 81 -15.30 -8.26 -0.65
CA PHE A 81 -16.54 -8.71 -1.27
C PHE A 81 -17.45 -9.44 -0.27
N LYS A 82 -16.89 -10.10 0.75
CA LYS A 82 -17.67 -10.70 1.84
C LYS A 82 -18.48 -9.65 2.60
N ASN A 83 -17.90 -8.48 2.85
CA ASN A 83 -18.53 -7.40 3.61
C ASN A 83 -19.68 -6.75 2.83
N TYR A 84 -19.67 -6.85 1.50
CA TYR A 84 -20.74 -6.39 0.60
C TYR A 84 -21.76 -7.48 0.23
N GLY A 85 -21.64 -8.71 0.79
CA GLY A 85 -22.55 -9.81 0.46
C GLY A 85 -22.24 -10.54 -0.85
N PHE A 86 -21.12 -10.24 -1.52
CA PHE A 86 -20.70 -10.82 -2.79
C PHE A 86 -19.58 -11.85 -2.65
N ALA A 87 -19.56 -12.64 -1.58
CA ALA A 87 -18.51 -13.64 -1.34
C ALA A 87 -18.32 -14.63 -2.52
N TRP A 88 -19.37 -14.91 -3.29
CA TRP A 88 -19.31 -15.73 -4.50
C TRP A 88 -18.43 -15.14 -5.61
N ALA A 89 -18.20 -13.82 -5.63
CA ALA A 89 -17.40 -13.13 -6.63
C ALA A 89 -15.89 -13.16 -6.30
N ILE A 90 -15.49 -13.67 -5.14
CA ILE A 90 -14.08 -13.74 -4.70
C ILE A 90 -13.19 -14.45 -5.75
N PRO A 91 -13.52 -15.66 -6.24
CA PRO A 91 -12.69 -16.34 -7.24
C PRO A 91 -12.58 -15.55 -8.54
N ILE A 92 -13.63 -14.80 -8.93
CA ILE A 92 -13.67 -14.00 -10.14
C ILE A 92 -12.73 -12.79 -10.00
N GLY A 93 -12.80 -12.06 -8.88
CA GLY A 93 -11.91 -10.93 -8.60
C GLY A 93 -10.44 -11.35 -8.52
N LEU A 94 -10.17 -12.53 -7.94
CA LEU A 94 -8.82 -13.07 -7.84
C LEU A 94 -8.28 -13.45 -9.22
N LEU A 95 -9.11 -14.08 -10.06
CA LEU A 95 -8.73 -14.42 -11.42
C LEU A 95 -8.49 -13.16 -12.27
N PHE A 96 -9.35 -12.14 -12.13
CA PHE A 96 -9.23 -10.87 -12.85
C PHE A 96 -7.91 -10.14 -12.53
N SER A 97 -7.61 -9.96 -11.24
CA SER A 97 -6.35 -9.33 -10.80
C SER A 97 -5.14 -10.16 -11.24
N SER A 98 -5.20 -11.49 -11.12
CA SER A 98 -4.13 -12.40 -11.55
C SER A 98 -3.86 -12.30 -13.05
N LEU A 99 -4.90 -12.32 -13.88
CA LEU A 99 -4.77 -12.19 -15.33
C LEU A 99 -4.26 -10.81 -15.74
N THR A 100 -4.68 -9.74 -15.05
CA THR A 100 -4.19 -8.38 -15.32
C THR A 100 -2.66 -8.31 -15.23
N PHE A 101 -2.09 -8.82 -14.13
CA PHE A 101 -0.63 -8.87 -13.99
C PHE A 101 0.02 -9.92 -14.89
N ALA A 102 -0.61 -11.06 -15.14
CA ALA A 102 -0.10 -12.06 -16.08
C ALA A 102 0.12 -11.46 -17.47
N PHE A 103 -0.87 -10.72 -17.99
CA PHE A 103 -0.76 -10.04 -19.27
C PHE A 103 0.24 -8.88 -19.22
N LEU A 104 0.27 -8.08 -18.15
CA LEU A 104 1.23 -6.99 -17.98
C LEU A 104 2.68 -7.52 -18.10
N PHE A 105 3.04 -8.54 -17.33
CA PHE A 105 4.38 -9.13 -17.38
C PHE A 105 4.68 -9.78 -18.73
N SER A 106 3.70 -10.47 -19.34
CA SER A 106 3.87 -11.05 -20.67
C SER A 106 4.12 -9.99 -21.76
N ILE A 107 3.43 -8.85 -21.70
CA ILE A 107 3.60 -7.72 -22.63
C ILE A 107 5.00 -7.13 -22.46
N LEU A 108 5.43 -6.85 -21.22
CA LEU A 108 6.76 -6.30 -20.94
C LEU A 108 7.87 -7.21 -21.48
N ALA A 109 7.80 -8.52 -21.19
CA ALA A 109 8.78 -9.49 -21.70
C ALA A 109 8.77 -9.59 -23.23
N SER A 110 7.58 -9.52 -23.85
CA SER A 110 7.43 -9.56 -25.31
C SER A 110 8.00 -8.32 -25.99
N ILE A 111 7.83 -7.14 -25.40
CA ILE A 111 8.43 -5.89 -25.88
C ILE A 111 9.95 -5.98 -25.77
N SER A 112 10.50 -6.46 -24.65
CA SER A 112 11.95 -6.65 -24.49
C SER A 112 12.52 -7.61 -25.53
N GLU A 113 11.82 -8.72 -25.82
CA GLU A 113 12.21 -9.69 -26.86
C GLU A 113 12.19 -9.03 -28.25
N TYR A 114 11.11 -8.32 -28.59
CA TYR A 114 10.96 -7.65 -29.88
C TYR A 114 12.06 -6.59 -30.11
N LEU A 115 12.30 -5.72 -29.13
CA LEU A 115 13.34 -4.68 -29.21
C LEU A 115 14.74 -5.29 -29.37
N SER A 116 15.05 -6.36 -28.61
CA SER A 116 16.34 -7.03 -28.71
C SER A 116 16.64 -7.59 -30.12
N LYS A 117 15.61 -8.06 -30.83
CA LYS A 117 15.73 -8.61 -32.19
C LYS A 117 15.79 -7.54 -33.28
N LYS A 118 15.18 -6.37 -33.05
CA LYS A 118 15.07 -5.30 -34.04
C LYS A 118 16.29 -4.36 -34.04
N VAL A 119 16.83 -4.07 -32.86
CA VAL A 119 17.90 -3.08 -32.71
C VAL A 119 19.26 -3.62 -33.17
N PHE A 120 19.53 -4.92 -32.98
CA PHE A 120 20.76 -5.56 -33.46
C PHE A 120 20.44 -6.91 -34.10
N GLN A 121 20.91 -7.09 -35.33
CA GLN A 121 21.08 -8.41 -35.92
C GLN A 121 22.58 -8.72 -35.98
N PRO A 122 23.05 -9.84 -35.40
CA PRO A 122 22.27 -10.92 -34.75
C PRO A 122 21.81 -10.59 -33.32
N TYR A 123 20.92 -11.44 -32.79
CA TYR A 123 20.37 -11.36 -31.43
C TYR A 123 21.49 -11.24 -30.36
N SER A 124 21.34 -10.28 -29.46
CA SER A 124 22.24 -10.08 -28.32
C SER A 124 21.53 -10.43 -27.01
N GLU A 125 22.01 -11.48 -26.34
CA GLU A 125 21.52 -11.89 -25.02
C GLU A 125 21.65 -10.77 -23.99
N LEU A 126 22.77 -10.03 -24.02
CA LEU A 126 23.00 -8.89 -23.14
C LEU A 126 21.91 -7.82 -23.31
N LEU A 127 21.55 -7.48 -24.56
CA LEU A 127 20.50 -6.49 -24.82
C LEU A 127 19.13 -6.98 -24.37
N PHE A 128 18.81 -8.26 -24.59
CA PHE A 128 17.56 -8.84 -24.12
C PHE A 128 17.42 -8.75 -22.59
N LEU A 129 18.48 -9.09 -21.86
CA LEU A 129 18.53 -8.97 -20.40
C LEU A 129 18.42 -7.50 -19.96
N SER A 130 19.10 -6.57 -20.64
CA SER A 130 19.02 -5.13 -20.36
C SER A 130 17.63 -4.55 -20.58
N PHE A 131 16.93 -4.94 -21.65
CA PHE A 131 15.56 -4.47 -21.87
C PHE A 131 14.57 -5.02 -20.85
N LYS A 132 14.76 -6.25 -20.36
CA LYS A 132 13.97 -6.78 -19.24
C LYS A 132 14.21 -6.01 -17.94
N ALA A 133 15.48 -5.74 -17.62
CA ALA A 133 15.81 -4.95 -16.45
C ALA A 133 15.23 -3.54 -16.54
N LEU A 134 15.32 -2.90 -17.71
CA LEU A 134 14.68 -1.60 -17.94
C LEU A 134 13.17 -1.69 -17.72
N ALA A 135 12.51 -2.73 -18.25
CA ALA A 135 11.09 -2.94 -18.03
C ALA A 135 10.74 -3.10 -16.54
N LEU A 136 11.56 -3.82 -15.76
CA LEU A 136 11.38 -3.97 -14.30
C LEU A 136 11.58 -2.64 -13.56
N VAL A 137 12.58 -1.83 -13.92
CA VAL A 137 12.80 -0.50 -13.31
C VAL A 137 11.62 0.43 -13.57
N LEU A 138 11.09 0.41 -14.81
CA LEU A 138 9.97 1.25 -15.24
C LEU A 138 8.61 0.75 -14.71
N LEU A 139 8.50 -0.53 -14.35
CA LEU A 139 7.25 -1.16 -13.91
C LEU A 139 6.62 -0.45 -12.70
N SER A 140 7.40 0.11 -11.77
CA SER A 140 6.82 0.85 -10.63
C SER A 140 6.11 2.14 -11.00
N ASN A 141 6.15 2.57 -12.26
CA ASN A 141 5.36 3.72 -12.74
C ASN A 141 4.08 3.26 -13.47
N ILE A 142 3.82 1.96 -13.54
CA ILE A 142 2.65 1.38 -14.19
C ILE A 142 1.71 0.91 -13.09
N HIS A 143 0.56 1.57 -12.98
CA HIS A 143 -0.45 1.29 -11.97
C HIS A 143 -1.74 0.83 -12.67
N PRO A 144 -1.92 -0.49 -12.90
CA PRO A 144 -3.15 -1.00 -13.50
C PRO A 144 -4.37 -0.49 -12.71
N PHE A 145 -5.28 0.20 -13.38
CA PHE A 145 -6.48 0.80 -12.76
C PHE A 145 -6.18 1.78 -11.59
N GLY A 146 -4.99 2.40 -11.57
CA GLY A 146 -4.56 3.29 -10.49
C GLY A 146 -4.08 2.58 -9.23
N PHE A 147 -3.92 1.24 -9.28
CA PHE A 147 -3.45 0.44 -8.16
C PHE A 147 -1.91 0.48 -8.04
N ASP A 148 -1.40 1.27 -7.09
CA ASP A 148 0.04 1.56 -6.91
C ASP A 148 0.69 0.77 -5.75
N TRP A 149 0.30 -0.50 -5.57
CA TRP A 149 0.82 -1.34 -4.47
C TRP A 149 1.93 -2.29 -4.90
N TYR A 150 2.13 -2.49 -6.21
CA TYR A 150 3.24 -3.27 -6.73
C TYR A 150 4.36 -2.36 -7.26
N LYS A 151 5.54 -2.50 -6.68
CA LYS A 151 6.79 -1.94 -7.20
C LYS A 151 7.85 -3.02 -7.02
N PRO A 152 8.59 -3.44 -8.07
CA PRO A 152 9.56 -4.52 -7.94
C PRO A 152 10.58 -4.31 -6.82
N GLU A 153 11.09 -3.08 -6.64
CA GLU A 153 12.04 -2.77 -5.58
C GLU A 153 11.50 -2.90 -4.14
N LEU A 154 10.17 -3.03 -3.93
CA LEU A 154 9.60 -3.17 -2.58
C LEU A 154 10.09 -4.41 -1.84
N VAL A 155 10.50 -5.47 -2.55
CA VAL A 155 11.09 -6.66 -1.93
C VAL A 155 12.34 -6.34 -1.11
N PHE A 156 13.00 -5.21 -1.38
CA PHE A 156 14.18 -4.75 -0.67
C PHE A 156 13.91 -3.79 0.48
N THR A 157 12.63 -3.44 0.75
CA THR A 157 12.27 -2.50 1.82
C THR A 157 12.88 -2.89 3.15
N ASN A 158 12.77 -4.14 3.59
CA ASN A 158 13.36 -4.63 4.84
C ASN A 158 14.55 -5.56 4.54
N SER A 159 15.53 -5.04 3.78
CA SER A 159 16.73 -5.77 3.35
C SER A 159 18.00 -4.92 3.49
N TYR A 160 19.18 -5.47 3.17
CA TYR A 160 20.44 -4.72 3.12
C TYR A 160 20.67 -3.98 1.80
N ILE A 161 19.78 -4.16 0.83
CA ILE A 161 19.77 -3.42 -0.43
C ILE A 161 18.85 -2.22 -0.27
N GLY A 162 19.28 -1.06 -0.77
CA GLY A 162 18.47 0.14 -0.71
C GLY A 162 17.33 0.15 -1.73
N ILE A 163 16.36 1.02 -1.48
CA ILE A 163 15.08 1.07 -2.20
C ILE A 163 15.09 2.05 -3.39
N GLU A 164 16.15 2.82 -3.56
CA GLU A 164 16.20 3.84 -4.60
C GLU A 164 16.25 3.23 -5.99
N LYS A 165 15.69 3.93 -6.98
CA LYS A 165 15.64 3.46 -8.36
C LYS A 165 17.02 3.18 -8.96
N TRP A 166 18.01 3.98 -8.61
CA TRP A 166 19.39 3.76 -9.05
C TRP A 166 20.01 2.52 -8.38
N GLN A 167 19.69 2.25 -7.10
CA GLN A 167 20.15 1.04 -6.40
C GLN A 167 19.54 -0.19 -7.04
N PHE A 168 18.23 -0.16 -7.29
CA PHE A 168 17.54 -1.25 -7.97
C PHE A 168 18.09 -1.51 -9.39
N ALA A 169 18.36 -0.44 -10.16
CA ALA A 169 18.99 -0.56 -11.46
C ALA A 169 20.40 -1.19 -11.40
N LEU A 170 21.20 -0.86 -10.37
CA LEU A 170 22.51 -1.47 -10.14
C LEU A 170 22.40 -2.94 -9.73
N VAL A 171 21.42 -3.33 -8.90
CA VAL A 171 21.13 -4.73 -8.58
C VAL A 171 20.89 -5.52 -9.86
N LEU A 172 19.99 -5.04 -10.72
CA LEU A 172 19.69 -5.70 -11.99
C LEU A 172 20.91 -5.73 -12.90
N SER A 173 21.65 -4.63 -13.01
CA SER A 173 22.87 -4.56 -13.84
C SER A 173 23.94 -5.55 -13.39
N SER A 174 24.15 -5.67 -12.08
CA SER A 174 25.05 -6.65 -11.46
C SER A 174 24.64 -8.08 -11.80
N MET A 175 23.35 -8.40 -11.71
CA MET A 175 22.82 -9.72 -12.09
C MET A 175 23.00 -10.01 -13.59
N ILE A 176 22.71 -9.03 -14.45
CA ILE A 176 22.90 -9.18 -15.90
C ILE A 176 24.34 -9.54 -16.21
N LEU A 177 25.31 -8.80 -15.64
CA LEU A 177 26.73 -9.07 -15.86
C LEU A 177 27.12 -10.46 -15.35
N ALA A 178 26.64 -10.85 -14.16
CA ALA A 178 26.90 -12.16 -13.60
C ALA A 178 26.34 -13.30 -14.48
N ILE A 179 25.11 -13.14 -14.99
CA ILE A 179 24.46 -14.10 -15.91
C ILE A 179 25.22 -14.17 -17.24
N TYR A 180 25.41 -13.02 -17.89
CA TYR A 180 25.99 -12.92 -19.23
C TYR A 180 27.45 -13.38 -19.28
N LYS A 181 28.26 -12.97 -18.30
CA LYS A 181 29.67 -13.36 -18.22
C LYS A 181 29.90 -14.71 -17.53
N LYS A 182 28.85 -15.28 -16.93
CA LYS A 182 28.92 -16.50 -16.10
C LYS A 182 29.95 -16.38 -14.97
N GLN A 183 30.05 -15.19 -14.39
CA GLN A 183 31.03 -14.85 -13.36
C GLN A 183 30.33 -14.19 -12.17
N LEU A 184 30.29 -14.86 -11.03
CA LEU A 184 29.64 -14.34 -9.82
C LEU A 184 30.35 -13.13 -9.21
N LEU A 185 31.59 -12.84 -9.61
CA LEU A 185 32.35 -11.68 -9.13
C LEU A 185 31.62 -10.35 -9.38
N TYR A 186 30.82 -10.26 -10.45
CA TYR A 186 30.02 -9.07 -10.74
C TYR A 186 28.96 -8.77 -9.66
N LEU A 187 28.63 -9.74 -8.80
CA LEU A 187 27.76 -9.54 -7.63
C LEU A 187 28.43 -8.68 -6.54
N LEU A 188 29.74 -8.46 -6.57
CA LEU A 188 30.39 -7.48 -5.67
C LEU A 188 29.86 -6.06 -5.86
N LEU A 189 29.31 -5.73 -7.03
CA LEU A 189 28.64 -4.45 -7.27
C LEU A 189 27.44 -4.24 -6.33
N LEU A 190 26.84 -5.30 -5.79
CA LEU A 190 25.73 -5.19 -4.83
C LEU A 190 26.14 -4.45 -3.55
N LEU A 191 27.43 -4.47 -3.17
CA LEU A 191 27.94 -3.72 -2.01
C LEU A 191 27.70 -2.21 -2.15
N THR A 192 27.68 -1.69 -3.39
CA THR A 192 27.41 -0.27 -3.67
C THR A 192 25.93 0.11 -3.51
N THR A 193 25.04 -0.88 -3.42
CA THR A 193 23.60 -0.67 -3.29
C THR A 193 23.14 -0.57 -1.83
N TYR A 194 24.06 -0.68 -0.87
CA TYR A 194 23.76 -0.54 0.54
C TYR A 194 23.27 0.88 0.87
N PRO A 195 22.15 1.06 1.60
CA PRO A 195 21.54 2.37 1.85
C PRO A 195 22.23 3.10 3.03
N TYR A 196 23.52 3.43 2.90
CA TYR A 196 24.31 4.08 3.96
C TYR A 196 23.58 5.28 4.59
N GLN A 197 23.07 6.19 3.76
CA GLN A 197 22.46 7.43 4.24
C GLN A 197 21.20 7.20 5.09
N THR A 198 20.32 6.28 4.68
CA THR A 198 19.06 6.00 5.37
C THR A 198 19.26 5.07 6.56
N HIS A 199 20.20 4.12 6.48
CA HIS A 199 20.43 3.11 7.51
C HIS A 199 21.11 3.68 8.77
N PHE A 200 21.89 4.75 8.64
CA PHE A 200 22.60 5.39 9.75
C PHE A 200 21.94 6.68 10.25
N GLN A 201 20.75 7.02 9.76
CA GLN A 201 20.00 8.14 10.31
C GLN A 201 19.51 7.82 11.72
N SER A 202 19.86 8.69 12.68
CA SER A 202 19.37 8.54 14.04
C SER A 202 17.84 8.65 14.07
N GLN A 203 17.22 7.72 14.77
CA GLN A 203 15.82 7.85 15.15
C GLN A 203 15.75 9.00 16.16
N THR A 204 14.93 10.01 15.86
CA THR A 204 14.69 11.08 16.84
C THR A 204 13.76 10.53 17.90
N GLN A 205 14.03 10.85 19.16
CA GLN A 205 13.19 10.43 20.27
C GLN A 205 11.75 10.88 20.01
N LEU A 206 10.85 9.91 19.80
CA LEU A 206 9.45 10.19 19.58
C LEU A 206 8.85 10.78 20.85
N SER A 207 7.98 11.77 20.68
CA SER A 207 7.30 12.38 21.81
C SER A 207 6.31 11.38 22.40
N THR A 208 6.49 11.05 23.68
CA THR A 208 5.57 10.20 24.46
C THR A 208 4.22 10.88 24.74
N ASN A 209 4.02 12.11 24.26
CA ASN A 209 2.82 12.91 24.52
C ASN A 209 1.72 12.73 23.48
N ILE A 210 1.95 11.94 22.43
CA ILE A 210 0.95 11.61 21.40
C ILE A 210 0.43 10.19 21.67
N VAL A 211 -0.88 10.01 21.67
CA VAL A 211 -1.54 8.71 21.74
C VAL A 211 -2.05 8.31 20.36
N LEU A 212 -1.62 7.15 19.88
CA LEU A 212 -2.26 6.47 18.75
C LEU A 212 -3.20 5.43 19.31
N SER A 213 -4.50 5.64 19.15
CA SER A 213 -5.49 4.67 19.60
C SER A 213 -5.60 3.51 18.63
N ASN A 214 -6.05 2.37 19.15
CA ASN A 214 -6.28 1.16 18.42
C ASN A 214 -7.68 0.63 18.76
N PHE A 215 -8.43 0.20 17.75
CA PHE A 215 -9.77 -0.36 17.94
C PHE A 215 -9.89 -1.70 17.20
N GLN A 216 -10.75 -2.58 17.69
CA GLN A 216 -11.04 -3.89 17.11
C GLN A 216 -12.53 -4.01 16.76
N ILE A 217 -13.08 -2.95 16.16
CA ILE A 217 -14.49 -2.88 15.74
C ILE A 217 -14.59 -3.48 14.34
N ASN A 218 -15.21 -4.64 14.21
CA ASN A 218 -15.40 -5.26 12.89
C ASN A 218 -16.37 -4.44 12.03
N VAL A 219 -16.23 -4.55 10.70
CA VAL A 219 -17.01 -3.74 9.74
C VAL A 219 -18.51 -3.98 9.85
N LEU A 220 -18.95 -5.21 10.10
CA LEU A 220 -20.38 -5.54 10.18
C LEU A 220 -21.03 -4.91 11.41
N ASP A 221 -20.36 -4.96 12.57
CA ASP A 221 -20.83 -4.39 13.82
C ASP A 221 -20.80 -2.87 13.80
N LYS A 222 -19.80 -2.29 13.11
CA LYS A 222 -19.59 -0.84 13.00
C LYS A 222 -20.86 -0.09 12.56
N TRP A 223 -21.64 -0.67 11.67
CA TRP A 223 -22.84 -0.07 11.08
C TRP A 223 -24.16 -0.49 11.76
N LYS A 224 -24.11 -1.29 12.82
CA LYS A 224 -25.31 -1.71 13.57
C LYS A 224 -25.83 -0.58 14.48
N PRO A 225 -27.07 -0.10 14.31
CA PRO A 225 -27.63 0.97 15.13
C PRO A 225 -27.59 0.67 16.64
N GLU A 226 -27.84 -0.58 17.03
CA GLU A 226 -27.83 -1.02 18.43
C GLU A 226 -26.45 -0.98 19.09
N LEU A 227 -25.36 -0.99 18.31
CA LEU A 227 -23.99 -0.89 18.81
C LEU A 227 -23.44 0.54 18.76
N GLN A 228 -24.14 1.47 18.13
CA GLN A 228 -23.66 2.83 17.89
C GLN A 228 -23.28 3.55 19.18
N GLN A 229 -24.14 3.52 20.21
CA GLN A 229 -23.84 4.18 21.49
C GLN A 229 -22.63 3.55 22.19
N LYS A 230 -22.49 2.22 22.12
CA LYS A 230 -21.33 1.51 22.66
C LYS A 230 -20.04 1.97 21.97
N HIS A 231 -20.05 2.09 20.65
CA HIS A 231 -18.90 2.58 19.87
C HIS A 231 -18.54 4.03 20.22
N ILE A 232 -19.55 4.89 20.37
CA ILE A 232 -19.36 6.28 20.79
C ILE A 232 -18.71 6.35 22.19
N ASN A 233 -19.20 5.55 23.14
CA ASN A 233 -18.65 5.52 24.50
C ASN A 233 -17.18 5.09 24.51
N MET A 234 -16.80 4.03 23.77
CA MET A 234 -15.40 3.59 23.68
C MET A 234 -14.47 4.68 23.12
N VAL A 235 -14.95 5.47 22.15
CA VAL A 235 -14.20 6.62 21.62
C VAL A 235 -13.99 7.69 22.69
N PHE A 236 -15.04 8.08 23.40
CA PHE A 236 -14.91 9.09 24.46
C PHE A 236 -14.06 8.61 25.63
N GLU A 237 -14.19 7.36 26.06
CA GLU A 237 -13.31 6.76 27.08
C GLU A 237 -11.84 6.85 26.68
N THR A 238 -11.52 6.61 25.41
CA THR A 238 -10.15 6.72 24.88
C THR A 238 -9.64 8.16 24.93
N ILE A 239 -10.50 9.14 24.59
CA ILE A 239 -10.14 10.57 24.66
C ILE A 239 -9.95 10.99 26.12
N ASP A 240 -10.86 10.60 27.00
CA ASP A 240 -10.86 10.99 28.41
C ASP A 240 -9.66 10.35 29.16
N ASP A 241 -9.28 9.11 28.83
CA ASP A 241 -8.04 8.50 29.32
C ASP A 241 -6.79 9.27 28.86
N ALA A 242 -6.74 9.70 27.60
CA ALA A 242 -5.63 10.52 27.10
C ALA A 242 -5.53 11.88 27.80
N ILE A 243 -6.68 12.52 28.11
CA ILE A 243 -6.76 13.74 28.91
C ILE A 243 -6.22 13.48 30.33
N ASN A 244 -6.67 12.42 30.99
CA ASN A 244 -6.24 12.06 32.34
C ASN A 244 -4.73 11.80 32.41
N LYS A 245 -4.17 11.17 31.36
CA LYS A 245 -2.72 10.95 31.18
C LYS A 245 -1.96 12.19 30.72
N ARG A 246 -2.61 13.36 30.65
CA ARG A 246 -2.04 14.67 30.27
C ARG A 246 -1.33 14.63 28.91
N LYS A 247 -1.91 13.89 27.96
CA LYS A 247 -1.39 13.78 26.60
C LYS A 247 -1.70 15.07 25.83
N SER A 248 -0.85 15.41 24.86
CA SER A 248 -1.04 16.63 24.06
C SER A 248 -1.93 16.39 22.84
N LEU A 249 -2.02 15.13 22.37
CA LEU A 249 -2.79 14.75 21.19
C LEU A 249 -3.24 13.29 21.30
N VAL A 250 -4.50 13.04 20.97
CA VAL A 250 -5.03 11.70 20.71
C VAL A 250 -5.44 11.58 19.24
N ILE A 251 -4.98 10.51 18.59
CA ILE A 251 -5.29 10.19 17.19
C ILE A 251 -6.14 8.93 17.14
N LEU A 252 -7.30 9.02 16.48
CA LEU A 252 -8.28 7.95 16.34
C LEU A 252 -8.44 7.49 14.88
N PRO A 253 -8.78 6.20 14.66
CA PRO A 253 -8.80 5.62 13.31
C PRO A 253 -9.86 6.20 12.38
N GLU A 254 -9.82 5.71 11.12
CA GLU A 254 -10.73 6.09 10.05
C GLU A 254 -12.19 5.71 10.34
N SER A 255 -13.07 6.67 10.06
CA SER A 255 -14.52 6.55 10.24
C SER A 255 -14.91 5.92 11.59
N ILE A 256 -14.21 6.24 12.69
CA ILE A 256 -14.45 5.59 13.99
C ILE A 256 -15.90 5.81 14.48
N PHE A 257 -16.50 6.93 14.07
CA PHE A 257 -17.93 7.13 14.10
C PHE A 257 -18.57 6.71 12.77
N ALA A 258 -19.45 5.71 12.81
CA ALA A 258 -20.24 5.24 11.66
C ALA A 258 -21.47 6.14 11.41
N LEU A 259 -21.24 7.45 11.30
CA LEU A 259 -22.26 8.48 11.10
C LEU A 259 -21.66 9.74 10.48
N TYR A 260 -22.51 10.64 9.98
CA TYR A 260 -22.09 11.98 9.55
C TYR A 260 -21.91 12.89 10.77
N LEU A 261 -20.66 13.09 11.20
CA LEU A 261 -20.36 13.75 12.47
C LEU A 261 -20.79 15.23 12.48
N ASN A 262 -20.70 15.91 11.33
CA ASN A 262 -21.18 17.30 11.20
C ASN A 262 -22.69 17.47 11.32
N LYS A 263 -23.47 16.38 11.34
CA LYS A 263 -24.92 16.39 11.58
C LYS A 263 -25.30 16.02 13.01
N GLN A 264 -24.31 15.81 13.89
CA GLN A 264 -24.51 15.40 15.27
C GLN A 264 -24.08 16.52 16.24
N PRO A 265 -24.94 17.52 16.52
CA PRO A 265 -24.56 18.69 17.32
C PRO A 265 -24.09 18.33 18.73
N ILE A 266 -24.74 17.36 19.38
CA ILE A 266 -24.40 16.91 20.74
C ILE A 266 -23.00 16.27 20.77
N LEU A 267 -22.69 15.40 19.80
CA LEU A 267 -21.36 14.80 19.71
C LEU A 267 -20.29 15.85 19.38
N MET A 268 -20.61 16.80 18.49
CA MET A 268 -19.70 17.87 18.12
C MET A 268 -19.37 18.76 19.33
N GLU A 269 -20.36 19.16 20.11
CA GLU A 269 -20.16 19.93 21.34
C GLU A 269 -19.31 19.17 22.36
N ALA A 270 -19.60 17.88 22.58
CA ALA A 270 -18.84 17.03 23.49
C ALA A 270 -17.36 16.89 23.08
N LEU A 271 -17.06 16.85 21.77
CA LEU A 271 -15.69 16.84 21.24
C LEU A 271 -15.02 18.21 21.36
N LEU A 272 -15.74 19.30 21.09
CA LEU A 272 -15.22 20.66 21.21
C LEU A 272 -14.84 21.00 22.66
N GLU A 273 -15.66 20.63 23.64
CA GLU A 273 -15.35 20.85 25.05
C GLU A 273 -14.09 20.10 25.49
N ARG A 274 -13.96 18.82 25.12
CA ARG A 274 -12.73 18.04 25.37
C ARG A 274 -11.52 18.61 24.63
N SER A 275 -11.73 19.19 23.46
CA SER A 275 -10.64 19.77 22.66
C SER A 275 -9.97 20.99 23.29
N LYS A 276 -10.59 21.59 24.33
CA LYS A 276 -9.98 22.62 25.17
C LYS A 276 -8.89 22.06 26.09
N GLN A 277 -8.90 20.76 26.36
CA GLN A 277 -7.96 20.07 27.26
C GLN A 277 -6.93 19.23 26.50
N ILE A 278 -7.28 18.69 25.34
CA ILE A 278 -6.42 17.86 24.50
C ILE A 278 -6.65 18.18 23.01
N ASN A 279 -5.65 18.01 22.15
CA ASN A 279 -5.94 18.00 20.71
C ASN A 279 -6.50 16.64 20.27
N ILE A 280 -7.49 16.63 19.38
CA ILE A 280 -8.13 15.39 18.92
C ILE A 280 -8.06 15.33 17.40
N VAL A 281 -7.53 14.25 16.86
CA VAL A 281 -7.59 13.95 15.41
C VAL A 281 -8.36 12.64 15.25
N LEU A 282 -9.46 12.63 14.51
CA LEU A 282 -10.27 11.42 14.34
C LEU A 282 -10.89 11.32 12.94
N GLY A 283 -11.14 10.11 12.47
CA GLY A 283 -11.87 9.88 11.23
C GLY A 283 -13.38 9.80 11.43
N ALA A 284 -14.15 10.48 10.58
CA ALA A 284 -15.60 10.36 10.52
C ALA A 284 -16.11 10.73 9.12
N LEU A 285 -17.38 10.44 8.83
CA LEU A 285 -17.99 10.94 7.60
C LEU A 285 -18.37 12.41 7.76
N TYR A 286 -18.14 13.20 6.72
CA TYR A 286 -18.60 14.58 6.58
C TYR A 286 -19.62 14.65 5.45
N LEU A 287 -20.77 15.28 5.70
CA LEU A 287 -21.77 15.53 4.66
C LEU A 287 -21.67 16.99 4.19
N ASP A 288 -21.08 17.20 3.01
CA ASP A 288 -20.99 18.52 2.36
C ASP A 288 -22.24 18.76 1.52
N GLU A 289 -23.22 19.47 2.09
CA GLU A 289 -24.58 19.56 1.55
C GLU A 289 -25.24 18.18 1.38
N THR A 290 -25.10 17.59 0.19
CA THR A 290 -25.59 16.24 -0.18
C THR A 290 -24.47 15.26 -0.51
N ILE A 291 -23.21 15.72 -0.55
CA ILE A 291 -22.06 14.94 -0.99
C ILE A 291 -21.36 14.33 0.23
N PRO A 292 -21.34 12.98 0.36
CA PRO A 292 -20.61 12.34 1.44
C PRO A 292 -19.10 12.40 1.19
N ARG A 293 -18.34 12.64 2.25
CA ARG A 293 -16.87 12.62 2.25
C ARG A 293 -16.33 11.80 3.42
N ASN A 294 -15.26 11.08 3.16
CA ASN A 294 -14.46 10.44 4.19
C ASN A 294 -13.41 11.45 4.66
N SER A 295 -13.45 11.81 5.94
CA SER A 295 -12.75 13.00 6.42
C SER A 295 -12.08 12.76 7.76
N THR A 296 -10.94 13.44 7.94
CA THR A 296 -10.30 13.64 9.23
C THR A 296 -10.84 14.93 9.85
N TYR A 297 -11.34 14.85 11.07
CA TYR A 297 -11.67 16.00 11.90
C TYR A 297 -10.48 16.31 12.82
N ILE A 298 -10.10 17.58 12.87
CA ILE A 298 -8.98 18.08 13.69
C ILE A 298 -9.54 19.08 14.69
N PHE A 299 -9.68 18.67 15.95
CA PHE A 299 -10.14 19.52 17.05
C PHE A 299 -8.98 20.08 17.86
N LYS A 300 -9.04 21.37 18.14
CA LYS A 300 -8.02 22.10 18.90
C LYS A 300 -8.62 23.35 19.54
N ASN A 301 -8.41 23.53 20.84
CA ASN A 301 -8.75 24.75 21.57
C ASN A 301 -10.24 25.16 21.43
N GLY A 302 -11.17 24.20 21.45
CA GLY A 302 -12.60 24.47 21.31
C GLY A 302 -13.02 24.81 19.88
N THR A 303 -12.20 24.52 18.88
CA THR A 303 -12.50 24.71 17.45
C THR A 303 -12.15 23.45 16.68
N TYR A 304 -12.62 23.34 15.42
CA TYR A 304 -12.27 22.23 14.55
C TYR A 304 -12.03 22.67 13.11
N SER A 305 -11.25 21.87 12.39
CA SER A 305 -11.11 21.90 10.94
C SER A 305 -11.28 20.50 10.36
N ILE A 306 -11.40 20.41 9.04
CA ILE A 306 -11.63 19.17 8.32
C ILE A 306 -10.56 19.00 7.25
N ALA A 307 -10.07 17.77 7.09
CA ALA A 307 -9.27 17.36 5.95
C ALA A 307 -9.92 16.17 5.25
N ASN A 308 -10.36 16.34 4.01
CA ASN A 308 -10.99 15.26 3.24
C ASN A 308 -9.95 14.40 2.52
N LYS A 309 -10.39 13.20 2.13
CA LYS A 309 -9.65 12.27 1.28
C LYS A 309 -9.40 12.87 -0.12
N VAL A 310 -8.21 12.62 -0.67
CA VAL A 310 -7.64 13.12 -1.94
C VAL A 310 -7.32 11.99 -2.93
N VAL A 311 -7.03 10.78 -2.46
CA VAL A 311 -6.85 9.57 -3.28
C VAL A 311 -7.85 8.51 -2.84
N LEU A 312 -8.83 8.26 -3.69
CA LEU A 312 -9.88 7.27 -3.43
C LEU A 312 -9.41 5.87 -3.78
N VAL A 313 -9.96 4.88 -3.06
CA VAL A 313 -9.71 3.47 -3.35
C VAL A 313 -10.37 3.10 -4.69
N PRO A 314 -9.60 2.62 -5.69
CA PRO A 314 -10.17 2.14 -6.94
C PRO A 314 -11.12 0.96 -6.68
N PHE A 315 -12.31 0.99 -7.26
CA PHE A 315 -13.37 -0.02 -7.08
C PHE A 315 -13.84 -0.21 -5.63
N GLY A 316 -13.60 0.76 -4.75
CA GLY A 316 -14.16 0.78 -3.39
C GLY A 316 -14.85 2.10 -3.08
N GLU A 317 -14.19 3.21 -3.42
CA GLU A 317 -14.70 4.57 -3.21
C GLU A 317 -14.91 5.34 -4.52
N ALA A 318 -14.23 4.93 -5.60
CA ALA A 318 -14.39 5.49 -6.93
C ALA A 318 -14.27 4.39 -8.00
N ASN A 319 -15.06 4.50 -9.07
CA ASN A 319 -14.96 3.58 -10.20
C ASN A 319 -13.88 4.04 -11.21
N PRO A 320 -12.77 3.30 -11.41
CA PRO A 320 -11.71 3.71 -12.32
C PRO A 320 -12.00 3.33 -13.79
N LEU A 321 -13.13 2.68 -14.09
CA LEU A 321 -13.47 2.25 -15.44
C LEU A 321 -14.06 3.40 -16.27
N PRO A 322 -13.92 3.35 -17.61
CA PRO A 322 -14.67 4.24 -18.50
C PRO A 322 -16.17 4.20 -18.21
N SER A 323 -16.86 5.34 -18.34
CA SER A 323 -18.26 5.53 -17.92
C SER A 323 -19.23 4.44 -18.39
N PHE A 324 -19.05 3.91 -19.61
CA PHE A 324 -19.90 2.85 -20.16
C PHE A 324 -19.76 1.50 -19.43
N MET A 325 -18.58 1.17 -18.89
CA MET A 325 -18.39 -0.02 -18.03
C MET A 325 -18.70 0.30 -16.57
N GLY A 326 -18.43 1.54 -16.15
CA GLY A 326 -18.60 1.98 -14.78
C GLY A 326 -20.05 1.95 -14.31
N GLN A 327 -21.00 2.28 -15.19
CA GLN A 327 -22.44 2.21 -14.88
C GLN A 327 -22.91 0.79 -14.53
N TRP A 328 -22.41 -0.23 -15.23
CA TRP A 328 -22.73 -1.63 -14.94
C TRP A 328 -22.17 -2.08 -13.59
N VAL A 329 -20.92 -1.68 -13.28
CA VAL A 329 -20.28 -2.01 -12.00
C VAL A 329 -20.96 -1.29 -10.83
N ASN A 330 -21.32 -0.01 -10.98
CA ASN A 330 -21.99 0.77 -9.92
C ASN A 330 -23.39 0.24 -9.61
N GLN A 331 -24.12 -0.24 -10.62
CA GLN A 331 -25.44 -0.85 -10.43
C GLN A 331 -25.38 -2.23 -9.76
N ILE A 332 -24.33 -3.01 -10.02
CA ILE A 332 -24.21 -4.39 -9.51
C ILE A 332 -23.57 -4.44 -8.12
N PHE A 333 -22.61 -3.56 -7.83
CA PHE A 333 -21.76 -3.68 -6.63
C PHE A 333 -21.95 -2.56 -5.60
N PHE A 334 -22.60 -1.45 -5.95
CA PHE A 334 -22.70 -0.26 -5.09
C PHE A 334 -24.14 0.26 -4.92
N ASP A 335 -25.16 -0.53 -5.28
CA ASP A 335 -26.59 -0.18 -5.17
C ASP A 335 -26.94 1.22 -5.71
N GLY A 336 -26.16 1.73 -6.68
CA GLY A 336 -26.34 3.07 -7.25
C GLY A 336 -26.00 4.24 -6.31
N ALA A 337 -25.32 4.00 -5.17
CA ALA A 337 -24.83 5.06 -4.30
C ALA A 337 -23.82 5.96 -5.04
N PRO A 338 -23.83 7.29 -4.81
CA PRO A 338 -22.85 8.18 -5.42
C PRO A 338 -21.45 7.88 -4.87
N ASP A 339 -20.47 7.83 -5.78
CA ASP A 339 -19.05 7.72 -5.45
C ASP A 339 -18.63 8.85 -4.49
N TYR A 340 -17.63 8.59 -3.64
CA TYR A 340 -17.03 9.66 -2.83
C TYR A 340 -16.33 10.68 -3.75
N VAL A 341 -16.30 11.94 -3.31
CA VAL A 341 -15.60 13.01 -4.05
C VAL A 341 -14.28 13.32 -3.35
N ALA A 342 -13.18 13.20 -4.09
CA ALA A 342 -11.84 13.55 -3.60
C ALA A 342 -11.54 15.05 -3.72
N ASP A 343 -10.80 15.57 -2.74
CA ASP A 343 -10.19 16.89 -2.84
C ASP A 343 -8.97 16.86 -3.78
N GLU A 344 -8.59 18.02 -4.35
CA GLU A 344 -7.50 18.09 -5.33
C GLU A 344 -6.10 17.91 -4.71
N LYS A 345 -5.90 18.45 -3.50
CA LYS A 345 -4.59 18.59 -2.87
C LYS A 345 -4.59 18.06 -1.44
N PRO A 346 -3.51 17.37 -1.01
CA PRO A 346 -3.33 17.00 0.39
C PRO A 346 -3.35 18.21 1.31
N ILE A 347 -3.90 18.04 2.50
CA ILE A 347 -4.00 19.09 3.52
C ILE A 347 -2.91 18.86 4.58
N ASP A 348 -2.19 19.94 4.89
CA ASP A 348 -1.28 20.04 6.02
C ASP A 348 -1.93 20.83 7.15
N TYR A 349 -1.81 20.38 8.40
CA TYR A 349 -2.39 21.07 9.57
C TYR A 349 -1.43 21.09 10.76
N GLN A 350 -1.60 22.10 11.63
CA GLN A 350 -0.75 22.28 12.82
C GLN A 350 -1.45 21.86 14.10
N VAL A 351 -0.94 20.80 14.73
CA VAL A 351 -1.45 20.28 16.00
C VAL A 351 -0.28 19.88 16.91
N ALA A 352 -0.42 20.07 18.24
CA ALA A 352 0.63 19.77 19.21
C ALA A 352 2.03 20.32 18.86
N GLY A 353 2.09 21.53 18.28
CA GLY A 353 3.34 22.21 17.91
C GLY A 353 4.06 21.63 16.69
N LYS A 354 3.44 20.72 15.93
CA LYS A 354 4.00 20.13 14.70
C LYS A 354 3.02 20.30 13.53
N THR A 355 3.58 20.37 12.33
CA THR A 355 2.80 20.27 11.09
C THR A 355 2.73 18.81 10.65
N PHE A 356 1.53 18.35 10.35
CA PHE A 356 1.26 17.00 9.86
C PHE A 356 0.53 17.05 8.53
N ARG A 357 0.99 16.20 7.60
CA ARG A 357 0.24 15.83 6.40
C ARG A 357 -0.89 14.88 6.79
N ASN A 358 -2.11 15.17 6.36
CA ASN A 358 -3.23 14.23 6.48
C ASN A 358 -3.09 13.10 5.46
N ALA A 359 -3.41 11.88 5.85
CA ALA A 359 -3.72 10.79 4.92
C ALA A 359 -4.75 9.84 5.54
N ILE A 360 -5.67 9.36 4.73
CA ILE A 360 -6.71 8.42 5.15
C ILE A 360 -6.50 7.09 4.42
N CYS A 361 -6.17 6.03 5.16
CA CYS A 361 -6.12 4.67 4.64
C CYS A 361 -5.21 4.52 3.42
N TYR A 362 -5.74 3.99 2.32
CA TYR A 362 -5.06 3.75 1.04
C TYR A 362 -4.21 4.95 0.54
N GLU A 363 -4.61 6.18 0.84
CA GLU A 363 -3.89 7.39 0.44
C GLU A 363 -2.44 7.41 0.88
N ALA A 364 -2.17 6.92 2.10
CA ALA A 364 -0.83 6.92 2.66
C ALA A 364 0.13 6.00 1.89
N CYS A 365 -0.42 5.07 1.09
CA CYS A 365 0.33 4.21 0.18
C CYS A 365 0.54 4.84 -1.21
N SER A 366 0.13 6.09 -1.45
CA SER A 366 0.34 6.80 -2.70
C SER A 366 1.48 7.80 -2.59
N GLU A 367 2.38 7.80 -3.57
CA GLU A 367 3.47 8.79 -3.67
C GLU A 367 2.96 10.24 -3.70
N LYS A 368 1.71 10.46 -4.16
CA LYS A 368 1.05 11.78 -4.19
C LYS A 368 1.06 12.45 -2.81
N LEU A 369 0.89 11.68 -1.74
CA LEU A 369 0.83 12.21 -0.36
C LEU A 369 2.19 12.65 0.18
N TYR A 370 3.29 12.23 -0.46
CA TYR A 370 4.65 12.57 -0.06
C TYR A 370 5.25 13.72 -0.87
N LYS A 371 4.51 14.28 -1.84
CA LYS A 371 4.93 15.49 -2.56
C LYS A 371 5.17 16.64 -1.57
N GLY A 372 6.34 17.26 -1.70
CA GLY A 372 6.83 18.29 -0.78
C GLY A 372 7.59 17.75 0.44
N SER A 373 7.83 16.43 0.50
CA SER A 373 8.60 15.76 1.56
C SER A 373 8.14 16.13 2.97
N PRO A 374 6.86 15.86 3.34
CA PRO A 374 6.33 16.24 4.64
C PRO A 374 7.14 15.55 5.74
N LYS A 375 7.54 16.31 6.77
CA LYS A 375 8.33 15.76 7.89
C LYS A 375 7.52 14.80 8.75
N ASN A 376 6.24 15.11 8.98
CA ASN A 376 5.32 14.25 9.74
C ASN A 376 4.03 14.04 8.95
N MET A 377 3.45 12.86 9.10
CA MET A 377 2.17 12.48 8.53
C MET A 377 1.34 11.77 9.59
N ILE A 378 0.05 12.10 9.67
CA ILE A 378 -0.93 11.32 10.44
C ILE A 378 -1.74 10.52 9.44
N VAL A 379 -1.73 9.21 9.63
CA VAL A 379 -2.51 8.25 8.87
C VAL A 379 -3.57 7.67 9.78
N ILE A 380 -4.81 7.65 9.30
CA ILE A 380 -5.92 6.98 9.96
C ILE A 380 -6.49 5.93 9.03
N SER A 381 -6.67 4.69 9.50
CA SER A 381 -7.09 3.58 8.64
C SER A 381 -8.12 2.67 9.31
N ASN A 382 -8.95 2.05 8.49
CA ASN A 382 -9.83 0.96 8.89
C ASN A 382 -9.51 -0.30 8.08
N ASN A 383 -8.61 -1.13 8.60
CA ASN A 383 -8.17 -2.35 7.92
C ASN A 383 -9.21 -3.48 7.98
N GLY A 384 -10.34 -3.25 8.68
CA GLY A 384 -11.41 -4.22 8.82
C GLY A 384 -12.06 -4.62 7.49
N TRP A 385 -11.96 -3.78 6.45
CA TRP A 385 -12.54 -4.06 5.12
C TRP A 385 -11.93 -5.28 4.43
N VAL A 386 -10.70 -5.63 4.77
CA VAL A 386 -9.94 -6.72 4.13
C VAL A 386 -9.31 -7.66 5.16
N SER A 387 -9.76 -7.59 6.41
CA SER A 387 -9.26 -8.42 7.51
C SER A 387 -10.11 -9.70 7.68
N PRO A 388 -9.50 -10.84 8.04
CA PRO A 388 -8.06 -11.07 8.21
C PRO A 388 -7.35 -11.26 6.85
N SER A 389 -6.21 -10.60 6.68
CA SER A 389 -5.35 -10.82 5.51
C SER A 389 -3.92 -10.28 5.70
N ILE A 390 -3.10 -10.38 4.65
CA ILE A 390 -1.76 -9.79 4.55
C ILE A 390 -1.76 -8.28 4.29
N GLU A 391 -2.92 -7.67 4.00
CA GLU A 391 -2.99 -6.25 3.62
C GLU A 391 -2.34 -5.32 4.65
N PRO A 392 -2.59 -5.44 5.98
CA PRO A 392 -1.96 -4.54 6.94
C PRO A 392 -0.43 -4.66 6.94
N THR A 393 0.10 -5.86 6.67
CA THR A 393 1.54 -6.09 6.55
C THR A 393 2.09 -5.43 5.29
N GLN A 394 1.40 -5.57 4.16
CA GLN A 394 1.81 -4.95 2.91
C GLN A 394 1.72 -3.42 2.98
N GLN A 395 0.67 -2.89 3.60
CA GLN A 395 0.50 -1.46 3.88
C GLN A 395 1.66 -0.94 4.73
N LYS A 396 2.00 -1.62 5.83
CA LYS A 396 3.18 -1.31 6.65
C LYS A 396 4.47 -1.25 5.82
N ILE A 397 4.73 -2.25 4.97
CA ILE A 397 5.92 -2.28 4.12
C ILE A 397 5.93 -1.09 3.13
N LEU A 398 4.80 -0.75 2.53
CA LEU A 398 4.67 0.44 1.66
C LEU A 398 4.96 1.75 2.42
N LEU A 399 4.42 1.89 3.64
CA LEU A 399 4.69 3.05 4.47
C LEU A 399 6.17 3.11 4.92
N GLN A 400 6.81 1.97 5.18
CA GLN A 400 8.25 1.90 5.45
C GLN A 400 9.05 2.35 4.23
N TYR A 401 8.68 1.88 3.04
CA TYR A 401 9.29 2.30 1.78
C TYR A 401 9.20 3.83 1.59
N TYR A 402 8.01 4.41 1.76
CA TYR A 402 7.85 5.85 1.60
C TYR A 402 8.54 6.67 2.70
N SER A 403 8.53 6.19 3.94
CA SER A 403 9.30 6.80 5.03
C SER A 403 10.79 6.83 4.72
N LYS A 404 11.36 5.75 4.16
CA LYS A 404 12.77 5.71 3.72
C LYS A 404 13.05 6.68 2.58
N LYS A 405 12.15 6.75 1.60
CA LYS A 405 12.30 7.56 0.39
C LYS A 405 12.18 9.06 0.67
N TYR A 406 11.28 9.47 1.58
CA TYR A 406 10.96 10.88 1.83
C TYR A 406 11.40 11.42 3.19
N GLY A 407 11.87 10.55 4.09
CA GLY A 407 12.21 10.93 5.47
C GLY A 407 10.99 11.28 6.32
N THR A 408 9.78 10.91 5.88
CA THR A 408 8.53 11.20 6.60
C THR A 408 8.39 10.31 7.81
N THR A 409 8.14 10.89 8.98
CA THR A 409 7.68 10.15 10.17
C THR A 409 6.16 9.99 10.10
N ILE A 410 5.69 8.75 10.12
CA ILE A 410 4.29 8.39 9.89
C ILE A 410 3.69 7.90 11.21
N TYR A 411 2.63 8.54 11.67
CA TYR A 411 1.86 8.21 12.86
C TYR A 411 0.57 7.54 12.42
N HIS A 412 0.42 6.24 12.64
CA HIS A 412 -0.65 5.45 12.05
C HIS A 412 -1.61 4.91 13.11
N ALA A 413 -2.82 5.46 13.18
CA ALA A 413 -3.90 4.98 14.06
C ALA A 413 -4.87 4.10 13.26
N VAL A 414 -5.10 2.87 13.74
CA VAL A 414 -5.76 1.84 12.95
C VAL A 414 -6.88 1.15 13.71
N ASN A 415 -7.96 0.83 13.00
CA ASN A 415 -8.99 -0.10 13.43
C ASN A 415 -8.77 -1.47 12.76
N MET A 416 -8.94 -2.57 13.50
CA MET A 416 -8.81 -3.98 13.06
C MET A 416 -7.38 -4.44 12.69
N SER A 417 -6.36 -3.70 13.12
CA SER A 417 -4.95 -4.11 13.17
C SER A 417 -4.19 -3.16 14.10
N ASP A 418 -2.99 -3.51 14.56
CA ASP A 418 -2.22 -2.67 15.49
C ASP A 418 -1.92 -1.27 14.92
N SER A 419 -1.92 -0.28 15.81
CA SER A 419 -1.46 1.08 15.54
C SER A 419 0.06 1.13 15.71
N TYR A 420 0.74 2.02 14.98
CA TYR A 420 2.20 2.07 15.02
C TYR A 420 2.76 3.39 14.49
N ILE A 421 4.06 3.61 14.70
CA ILE A 421 4.82 4.70 14.11
C ILE A 421 5.84 4.12 13.14
N ILE A 422 6.07 4.79 12.02
CA ILE A 422 7.21 4.52 11.14
C ILE A 422 8.11 5.75 11.12
N GLN A 423 9.40 5.54 11.39
CA GLN A 423 10.40 6.60 11.33
C GLN A 423 11.66 6.08 10.65
N ASN A 424 12.14 6.79 9.63
CA ASN A 424 13.28 6.38 8.81
C ASN A 424 13.13 4.93 8.29
N GLY A 425 11.89 4.52 8.01
CA GLY A 425 11.55 3.17 7.60
C GLY A 425 11.55 2.09 8.68
N ALA A 426 11.85 2.42 9.94
CA ALA A 426 11.74 1.48 11.05
C ALA A 426 10.30 1.45 11.58
N TYR A 427 9.78 0.25 11.83
CA TYR A 427 8.50 0.05 12.53
C TYR A 427 8.71 0.20 14.04
N ILE A 428 7.88 1.00 14.67
CA ILE A 428 7.91 1.31 16.10
C ILE A 428 6.51 1.01 16.65
N SER A 429 6.42 -0.04 17.47
CA SER A 429 5.20 -0.38 18.18
C SER A 429 4.90 0.69 19.25
N VAL A 430 3.61 0.95 19.48
CA VAL A 430 3.12 1.97 20.43
C VAL A 430 2.39 1.36 21.63
N HIS A 431 2.51 0.04 21.83
CA HIS A 431 1.94 -0.70 22.94
C HIS A 431 2.86 -0.76 24.16
#